data_AF-A0AAV2Q6X7-F1
#
_entry.id   AF-A0AAV2Q6X7-F1
#
_cell.length_a   1.000
_cell.length_b   1.000
_cell.length_c   1.000
_cell.angle_alpha   90.00
_cell.angle_beta   90.00
_cell.angle_gamma   90.00
#
_symmetry.space_group_name_H-M   'P 1'
#
loop_
_entity.id
_entity.type
_entity.pdbx_description
1 polymer ?
#
loop_
_entity_poly.entity_id
_entity_poly.type
_entity_poly.pdbx_seq_one_letter_code
_entity_poly.pdbx_strand_id
1 'polypeptide(L)'
;MWLPLEEDLSCVSHWLLYTPVGSCENQLARLVLGQLNWDYDGTQLMLPRELHYKVGLTVVESHMKVTREIAQSSYIAGGVTQVTAVMYSPSPQQIFLSWSWEILCHLHLHHLDQPDAQIQQFLDSG
;
A
#
# COMPACT_ATOMS: atom_id res chain seq x y z
N MET A 1 -20.86 -0.56 -6.66
CA MET A 1 -19.44 -0.50 -6.24
C MET A 1 -18.65 0.10 -7.39
N TRP A 2 -17.69 0.99 -7.13
CA TRP A 2 -16.93 1.66 -8.20
C TRP A 2 -15.78 0.75 -8.68
N LEU A 3 -15.62 0.65 -10.00
CA LEU A 3 -14.53 -0.06 -10.66
C LEU A 3 -13.66 1.01 -11.35
N PRO A 4 -12.41 1.22 -10.92
CA PRO A 4 -11.58 2.29 -11.48
C PRO A 4 -11.17 1.94 -12.92
N LEU A 5 -11.19 2.96 -13.78
CA LEU A 5 -10.66 2.87 -15.13
C LEU A 5 -9.12 2.93 -15.09
N GLU A 6 -8.49 2.61 -16.22
CA GLU A 6 -7.03 2.65 -16.32
C GLU A 6 -6.46 4.06 -16.08
N GLU A 7 -7.17 5.09 -16.56
CA GLU A 7 -6.81 6.50 -16.34
C GLU A 7 -6.89 6.87 -14.86
N ASP A 8 -7.94 6.40 -14.16
CA ASP A 8 -8.11 6.61 -12.72
C ASP A 8 -6.94 6.00 -11.95
N LEU A 9 -6.58 4.74 -12.26
CA LEU A 9 -5.45 4.09 -11.62
C LEU A 9 -4.11 4.74 -11.96
N SER A 10 -3.93 5.23 -13.18
CA SER A 10 -2.71 5.94 -13.57
C SER A 10 -2.56 7.23 -12.77
N CYS A 11 -3.65 7.96 -12.55
CA CYS A 11 -3.70 9.15 -11.72
C CYS A 11 -3.39 8.83 -10.25
N VAL A 12 -4.06 7.83 -9.67
CA VAL A 12 -3.85 7.38 -8.29
C VAL A 12 -2.42 6.88 -8.06
N SER A 13 -1.88 6.07 -8.98
CA SER A 13 -0.48 5.62 -8.92
C SER A 13 0.49 6.79 -9.01
N HIS A 14 0.20 7.78 -9.87
CA HIS A 14 1.04 8.97 -9.97
C HIS A 14 1.07 9.76 -8.65
N TRP A 15 -0.09 9.99 -8.05
CA TRP A 15 -0.19 10.65 -6.75
C TRP A 15 0.56 9.89 -5.66
N LEU A 16 0.41 8.56 -5.61
CA LEU A 16 1.08 7.76 -4.58
C LEU A 16 2.61 7.79 -4.70
N LEU A 17 3.13 7.69 -5.93
CA LEU A 17 4.58 7.58 -6.19
C LEU A 17 5.31 8.92 -6.22
N TYR A 18 4.68 9.97 -6.75
CA TYR A 18 5.40 11.19 -7.13
C TYR A 18 5.04 12.43 -6.32
N THR A 19 4.08 12.35 -5.40
CA THR A 19 3.76 13.46 -4.50
C THR A 19 4.27 13.18 -3.08
N PRO A 20 4.55 14.23 -2.27
CA PRO A 20 4.95 14.04 -0.88
C PRO A 20 3.91 13.25 -0.09
N VAL A 21 4.34 12.39 0.82
CA VAL A 21 3.44 11.57 1.66
C VAL A 21 2.40 12.40 2.45
N GLY A 22 2.78 13.61 2.85
CA GLY A 22 1.91 14.54 3.57
C GLY A 22 0.96 15.35 2.67
N SER A 23 1.07 15.25 1.35
CA SER A 23 0.24 16.01 0.41
C SER A 23 -1.21 15.53 0.39
N CYS A 24 -2.13 16.39 -0.08
CA CYS A 24 -3.53 16.03 -0.24
C CYS A 24 -3.70 14.93 -1.29
N GLU A 25 -2.96 15.01 -2.39
CA GLU A 25 -2.97 14.05 -3.50
C GLU A 25 -2.60 12.64 -3.01
N ASN A 26 -1.54 12.52 -2.22
CA ASN A 26 -1.16 11.24 -1.64
C ASN A 26 -2.23 10.70 -0.67
N GLN A 27 -2.79 11.56 0.18
CA GLN A 27 -3.88 11.18 1.10
C GLN A 27 -5.13 10.74 0.33
N LEU A 28 -5.49 11.44 -0.75
CA LEU A 28 -6.60 11.09 -1.65
C LEU A 28 -6.36 9.74 -2.30
N ALA A 29 -5.15 9.48 -2.84
CA ALA A 29 -4.80 8.18 -3.40
C ALA A 29 -4.99 7.05 -2.38
N ARG A 30 -4.54 7.24 -1.14
CA ARG A 30 -4.71 6.27 -0.05
C ARG A 30 -6.18 6.03 0.31
N LEU A 31 -6.98 7.11 0.39
CA LEU A 31 -8.41 7.01 0.66
C LEU A 31 -9.13 6.26 -0.47
N VAL A 32 -8.85 6.59 -1.72
CA VAL A 32 -9.45 5.94 -2.88
C VAL A 32 -9.14 4.45 -2.87
N LEU A 33 -7.87 4.07 -2.73
CA LEU A 33 -7.47 2.66 -2.67
C LEU A 33 -8.02 1.93 -1.44
N GLY A 34 -8.11 2.60 -0.29
CA GLY A 34 -8.64 2.02 0.94
C GLY A 34 -10.16 1.80 0.94
N GLN A 35 -10.90 2.42 0.01
CA GLN A 35 -12.35 2.26 -0.12
C GLN A 35 -12.77 1.30 -1.25
N LEU A 36 -11.81 0.79 -2.00
CA LEU A 36 -12.05 -0.27 -2.98
C LEU A 36 -12.27 -1.61 -2.26
N ASN A 37 -13.16 -2.43 -2.80
CA ASN A 37 -13.41 -3.75 -2.24
C ASN A 37 -12.44 -4.76 -2.85
N TRP A 38 -11.39 -5.07 -2.08
CA TRP A 38 -10.37 -6.05 -2.48
C TRP A 38 -10.75 -7.48 -2.11
N ASP A 39 -11.85 -7.70 -1.42
CA ASP A 39 -12.21 -9.04 -0.93
C ASP A 39 -12.84 -9.93 -2.00
N TYR A 40 -13.16 -11.15 -1.58
CA TYR A 40 -13.88 -12.12 -2.39
C TYR A 40 -15.40 -11.97 -2.21
N ASP A 41 -16.15 -12.17 -3.29
CA ASP A 41 -17.57 -12.52 -3.26
C ASP A 41 -17.69 -14.03 -3.54
N GLY A 42 -17.82 -14.78 -2.45
CA GLY A 42 -17.73 -16.24 -2.47
C GLY A 42 -16.33 -16.70 -2.84
N THR A 43 -16.15 -17.16 -4.08
CA THR A 43 -14.88 -17.72 -4.59
C THR A 43 -14.17 -16.82 -5.61
N GLN A 44 -14.78 -15.68 -5.96
CA GLN A 44 -14.25 -14.76 -6.97
C GLN A 44 -13.84 -13.43 -6.33
N LEU A 45 -12.74 -12.86 -6.79
CA LEU A 45 -12.33 -11.52 -6.38
C LEU A 45 -13.35 -10.48 -6.87
N MET A 46 -13.69 -9.52 -6.01
CA MET A 46 -14.58 -8.40 -6.35
C MET A 46 -14.01 -7.45 -7.39
N LEU A 47 -12.68 -7.43 -7.53
CA LEU A 47 -11.94 -6.66 -8.52
C LEU A 47 -11.08 -7.60 -9.39
N PRO A 48 -10.82 -7.24 -10.65
CA PRO A 48 -9.92 -8.01 -11.51
C PRO A 48 -8.53 -8.18 -10.88
N ARG A 49 -7.97 -9.37 -10.96
CA ARG A 49 -6.68 -9.72 -10.33
C ARG A 49 -5.54 -8.82 -10.83
N GLU A 50 -5.63 -8.33 -12.06
CA GLU A 50 -4.70 -7.36 -12.65
C GLU A 50 -4.65 -6.05 -11.85
N LEU A 51 -5.78 -5.62 -11.29
CA LEU A 51 -5.84 -4.43 -10.43
C LEU A 51 -5.10 -4.68 -9.12
N HIS A 52 -5.27 -5.87 -8.53
CA HIS A 52 -4.56 -6.23 -7.31
C HIS A 52 -3.04 -6.18 -7.52
N TYR A 53 -2.55 -6.75 -8.63
CA TYR A 53 -1.12 -6.70 -8.97
C TYR A 53 -0.63 -5.28 -9.21
N LYS A 54 -1.34 -4.48 -10.02
CA LYS A 54 -0.94 -3.11 -10.37
C LYS A 54 -0.86 -2.23 -9.13
N VAL A 55 -1.86 -2.32 -8.24
CA VAL A 55 -1.88 -1.59 -6.97
C VAL A 55 -0.80 -2.11 -6.03
N GLY A 56 -0.64 -3.43 -5.90
CA GLY A 56 0.38 -4.04 -5.06
C GLY A 56 1.80 -3.58 -5.43
N LEU A 57 2.14 -3.59 -6.72
CA LEU A 57 3.42 -3.09 -7.22
C LEU A 57 3.61 -1.61 -6.90
N THR A 58 2.60 -0.78 -7.16
CA THR A 58 2.64 0.66 -6.87
C THR A 58 2.85 0.93 -5.37
N VAL A 59 2.15 0.20 -4.51
CA VAL A 59 2.25 0.36 -3.04
C VAL A 59 3.61 -0.11 -2.53
N VAL A 60 4.12 -1.26 -2.99
CA VAL A 60 5.46 -1.75 -2.61
C VAL A 60 6.53 -0.75 -3.02
N GLU A 61 6.48 -0.25 -4.26
CA GLU A 61 7.43 0.75 -4.74
C GLU A 61 7.39 2.02 -3.87
N SER A 62 6.19 2.52 -3.57
CA SER A 62 6.00 3.69 -2.71
C SER A 62 6.49 3.43 -1.28
N HIS A 63 6.20 2.27 -0.70
CA HIS A 63 6.66 1.86 0.64
C HIS A 63 8.19 1.85 0.72
N MET A 64 8.85 1.25 -0.26
CA MET A 64 10.31 1.21 -0.35
C MET A 64 10.90 2.61 -0.50
N LYS A 65 10.27 3.47 -1.31
CA LYS A 65 10.68 4.88 -1.46
C LYS A 65 10.62 5.62 -0.12
N VAL A 66 9.49 5.57 0.57
CA VAL A 66 9.31 6.25 1.87
C VAL A 66 10.29 5.71 2.92
N THR A 67 10.50 4.39 2.97
CA THR A 67 11.47 3.76 3.87
C THR A 67 12.88 4.30 3.64
N ARG A 68 13.30 4.45 2.38
CA ARG A 68 14.61 5.02 2.03
C ARG A 68 14.72 6.49 2.41
N GLU A 69 13.68 7.29 2.17
CA GLU A 69 13.65 8.71 2.55
C GLU A 69 13.82 8.91 4.07
N ILE A 70 13.13 8.09 4.88
CA ILE A 70 13.30 8.10 6.34
C ILE A 70 14.75 7.74 6.72
N ALA A 71 15.30 6.68 6.15
CA ALA A 71 16.66 6.25 6.45
C ALA A 71 17.70 7.34 6.10
N GLN A 72 17.54 8.00 4.94
CA GLN A 72 18.41 9.10 4.51
C GLN A 72 18.28 10.33 5.42
N SER A 73 17.06 10.72 5.80
CA SER A 73 16.84 11.84 6.72
C SER A 73 17.44 11.59 8.11
N SER A 74 17.36 10.34 8.58
CA SER A 74 17.93 9.90 9.87
C SER A 74 19.47 9.91 9.86
N TYR A 75 20.10 9.55 8.73
CA TYR A 75 21.56 9.63 8.57
C TYR A 75 22.07 11.08 8.64
N ILE A 76 21.35 12.02 8.02
CA ILE A 76 21.71 13.46 8.07
C ILE A 76 21.49 14.04 9.47
N ALA A 77 20.47 13.60 10.20
CA ALA A 77 20.17 14.06 11.55
C ALA A 77 21.12 13.52 12.64
N GLY A 78 21.96 12.52 12.33
CA GLY A 78 22.89 11.88 13.26
C GLY A 78 23.97 12.80 13.88
N GLY A 79 24.03 14.08 13.52
CA GLY A 79 24.92 15.08 14.11
C GLY A 79 24.32 15.95 15.22
N VAL A 80 22.99 15.93 15.44
CA VAL A 80 22.34 16.77 16.45
C VAL A 80 21.31 15.94 17.22
N THR A 81 21.70 15.43 18.38
CA THR A 81 20.77 14.85 19.35
C THR A 81 19.96 15.95 20.01
N GLN A 82 18.92 16.44 19.33
CA GLN A 82 17.94 17.31 19.95
C GLN A 82 16.90 16.48 20.69
N VAL A 83 16.93 16.58 22.01
CA VAL A 83 15.93 16.02 22.92
C VAL A 83 14.68 16.88 22.80
N THR A 84 13.70 16.48 21.99
CA THR A 84 12.39 17.14 21.95
C THR A 84 11.30 16.18 22.38
N ALA A 85 10.61 16.56 23.45
CA ALA A 85 9.43 15.90 24.00
C ALA A 85 8.44 15.56 22.87
N VAL A 86 8.26 14.26 22.64
CA VAL A 86 7.46 13.72 21.54
C VAL A 86 5.98 13.93 21.84
N MET A 87 5.32 14.81 21.08
CA MET A 87 3.87 14.70 20.90
C MET A 87 3.57 13.30 20.35
N TYR A 88 2.66 12.57 20.99
CA TYR A 88 2.23 11.20 20.67
C TYR A 88 1.65 10.96 19.26
N SER A 89 1.78 11.92 18.33
CA SER A 89 1.21 11.80 16.99
C SER A 89 2.23 11.16 16.03
N PRO A 90 1.87 10.07 15.34
CA PRO A 90 2.74 9.45 14.35
C PRO A 90 3.02 10.41 13.19
N SER A 91 4.24 10.39 12.67
CA SER A 91 4.60 11.22 11.51
C SER A 91 3.79 10.79 10.26
N PRO A 92 3.61 11.67 9.26
CA PRO A 92 2.95 11.31 8.00
C PRO A 92 3.56 10.06 7.35
N GLN A 93 4.88 9.88 7.45
CA GLN A 93 5.60 8.72 6.94
C GLN A 93 5.25 7.45 7.72
N GLN A 94 5.17 7.51 9.06
CA GLN A 94 4.75 6.35 9.87
C GLN A 94 3.31 5.93 9.55
N ILE A 95 2.40 6.90 9.43
CA ILE A 95 1.01 6.66 9.03
C ILE A 95 0.97 5.99 7.65
N PHE A 96 1.77 6.48 6.70
CA PHE A 96 1.86 5.90 5.37
C PHE A 96 2.39 4.47 5.37
N LEU A 97 3.45 4.19 6.13
CA LEU A 97 4.01 2.84 6.21
C LEU A 97 3.00 1.85 6.82
N SER A 98 2.28 2.23 7.88
CA SER A 98 1.19 1.40 8.44
C SER A 98 0.12 1.11 7.39
N TRP A 99 -0.41 2.16 6.77
CA TRP A 99 -1.44 2.04 5.74
C TRP A 99 -0.98 1.17 4.56
N SER A 100 0.27 1.33 4.11
CA SER A 100 0.79 0.58 2.97
C SER A 100 0.91 -0.91 3.28
N TRP A 101 1.14 -1.28 4.53
CA TRP A 101 1.15 -2.68 4.93
C TRP A 101 -0.28 -3.25 4.99
N GLU A 102 -1.20 -2.50 5.61
CA GLU A 102 -2.62 -2.85 5.68
C GLU A 102 -3.22 -3.11 4.30
N ILE A 103 -3.00 -2.19 3.35
CA ILE A 103 -3.52 -2.36 1.98
C ILE A 103 -2.89 -3.58 1.30
N LEU A 104 -1.58 -3.84 1.46
CA LEU A 104 -0.94 -5.00 0.85
C LEU A 104 -1.53 -6.32 1.35
N CYS A 105 -1.86 -6.41 2.65
CA CYS A 105 -2.55 -7.57 3.21
C CYS A 105 -3.97 -7.74 2.65
N HIS A 106 -4.66 -6.66 2.30
CA HIS A 106 -6.00 -6.73 1.72
C HIS A 106 -6.02 -7.07 0.23
N LEU A 107 -4.88 -7.02 -0.48
CA LEU A 107 -4.84 -7.31 -1.91
C LEU A 107 -4.84 -8.83 -2.22
N HIS A 108 -4.80 -9.72 -1.22
CA HIS A 108 -4.84 -11.18 -1.42
C HIS A 108 -3.81 -11.69 -2.43
N LEU A 109 -2.62 -11.07 -2.44
CA LEU A 109 -1.54 -11.37 -3.39
C LEU A 109 -0.65 -12.52 -2.93
N HIS A 110 -0.64 -12.85 -1.64
CA HIS A 110 0.11 -13.98 -1.14
C HIS A 110 -0.65 -15.29 -1.43
N HIS A 111 0.06 -16.35 -1.77
CA HIS A 111 -0.57 -17.64 -2.09
C HIS A 111 -1.41 -18.21 -0.94
N LEU A 112 -1.08 -17.87 0.31
CA LEU A 112 -1.83 -18.28 1.50
C LEU A 112 -3.14 -17.52 1.70
N ASP A 113 -3.35 -16.42 0.97
CA ASP A 113 -4.57 -15.61 1.04
C ASP A 113 -5.58 -16.01 -0.06
N GLN A 114 -5.29 -17.09 -0.80
CA GLN A 114 -6.19 -17.63 -1.81
C GLN A 114 -7.22 -18.58 -1.17
N PRO A 115 -8.43 -18.73 -1.74
CA PRO A 115 -9.41 -19.69 -1.22
C PRO A 115 -8.85 -21.11 -1.19
N ASP A 116 -9.25 -21.90 -0.19
CA ASP A 116 -8.71 -23.24 0.14
C ASP A 116 -8.54 -24.17 -1.08
N ALA A 117 -9.44 -24.08 -2.06
CA ALA A 117 -9.38 -24.87 -3.28
C ALA A 117 -8.12 -24.62 -4.13
N GLN A 118 -7.59 -23.39 -4.13
CA GLN A 118 -6.36 -23.01 -4.84
C GLN A 118 -5.12 -23.35 -4.01
N ILE A 119 -5.19 -23.20 -2.69
CA ILE A 119 -4.12 -23.62 -1.77
C ILE A 119 -3.90 -25.14 -1.87
N GLN A 120 -4.97 -25.93 -1.90
CA GLN A 120 -4.88 -27.39 -1.98
C GLN A 120 -4.25 -27.84 -3.30
N GLN A 121 -4.60 -27.23 -4.43
CA GLN A 121 -3.96 -27.52 -5.72
C GLN A 121 -2.45 -27.23 -5.71
N PHE A 122 -2.02 -26.17 -5.03
CA PHE A 122 -0.60 -25.86 -4.89
C PHE A 122 0.13 -26.89 -3.99
N LEU A 123 -0.48 -27.28 -2.88
CA LEU A 123 0.08 -28.29 -1.97
C LEU A 123 0.17 -29.68 -2.63
N ASP A 124 -0.78 -30.03 -3.50
CA ASP A 124 -0.82 -31.32 -4.19
C ASP A 124 0.12 -31.38 -5.42
N SER A 125 0.71 -30.26 -5.84
CA SER A 125 1.62 -30.17 -7.00
C SER A 125 3.10 -29.96 -6.65
N GLY A 126 3.47 -29.98 -5.37
CA GLY A 126 4.85 -30.00 -4.87
C GLY A 126 5.31 -31.37 -4.40
#